data_AF-A0A9P7AFX9-F1
#
_entry.id   AF-A0A9P7AFX9-F1
#
_cell.length_a   1.000
_cell.length_b   1.000
_cell.length_c   1.000
_cell.angle_alpha   90.00
_cell.angle_beta   90.00
_cell.angle_gamma   90.00
#
_symmetry.space_group_name_H-M   'P 1'
#
loop_
_entity.id
_entity.type
_entity.pdbx_description
1 polymer ?
#
loop_
_entity_poly.entity_id
_entity_poly.type
_entity_poly.pdbx_seq_one_letter_code
_entity_poly.pdbx_strand_id
1 'polypeptide(L)'
;MLWEDALLDAKKVTELNPLSHVGYQLTHAALRGAQRYDEAIEAFTAMLSKLDDAPEPHIRDLRQLYVCPSEVEDAIQRAVWIELEYAPLRLLNTSTGLLCDRAAQLNFFKISPEYKDLLSFITKREDLQMERIKEVVATHFRCVLLSHRWEETEALPHHIQDKNVRELKGLGGIAKLQSFCKIARDAGYFWAWMDTCCIDKSNNVELQESVNSMFVWYRHSALTIVYLSDVPPSSQPGALARSVWNERGWTFQEFVAPKVVRFYQKDWSLYLDDRSPNHKESPAIMEELESATGIDPQALISFCPGMRDAREKLQWASKRVTTVQEDIAYSLFGIFDIHLPVIYGERKQSALGRLLQEIVSRSGEITSLDWVGQSSEFNSCLPASITSYATPPCSLSSLSEDEIQTAVSSLQNIVAVDSASELYDLLENMNTPLFANCRLRLPCIAFRVTEVKRRRGDAAHSTYGVKADGLRDLQITTDETLIQFSRAKPTRQTFFLVRPWDRRLLELPDFADDAESVEDWSESESSNDSLGEEELSVLSEVHSRSLRLMVHLGQAFNALLLAQQRVGEYKRVASDHNITAQVKDTASIDIMNIRTLDIL
;
A
#
# COMPACT_ATOMS: atom_id res chain seq x y z
N MET A 1 40.39 30.39 -18.61
CA MET A 1 41.73 30.78 -18.16
C MET A 1 42.44 29.65 -17.41
N LEU A 2 42.25 29.44 -16.09
CA LEU A 2 43.08 28.47 -15.33
C LEU A 2 43.13 27.03 -15.90
N TRP A 3 41.99 26.48 -16.33
CA TRP A 3 41.94 25.12 -16.88
C TRP A 3 42.41 25.02 -18.34
N GLU A 4 42.34 26.10 -19.10
CA GLU A 4 42.84 26.15 -20.48
C GLU A 4 44.37 26.21 -20.51
N ASP A 5 44.96 26.96 -19.59
CA ASP A 5 46.41 27.00 -19.39
C ASP A 5 46.92 25.64 -18.89
N ALA A 6 46.22 25.02 -17.93
CA ALA A 6 46.53 23.66 -17.47
C ALA A 6 46.42 22.62 -18.60
N LEU A 7 45.44 22.76 -19.50
CA LEU A 7 45.28 21.88 -20.66
C LEU A 7 46.45 22.05 -21.65
N LEU A 8 46.91 23.29 -21.88
CA LEU A 8 48.05 23.55 -22.74
C LEU A 8 49.33 22.91 -22.19
N ASP A 9 49.54 23.01 -20.89
CA ASP A 9 50.71 22.40 -20.23
C ASP A 9 50.62 20.87 -20.21
N ALA A 10 49.44 20.30 -19.97
CA ALA A 10 49.22 18.86 -20.06
C ALA A 10 49.51 18.31 -21.48
N LYS A 11 49.10 19.05 -22.53
CA LYS A 11 49.41 18.68 -23.92
C LYS A 11 50.91 18.70 -24.20
N LYS A 12 51.67 19.67 -23.69
CA LYS A 12 53.14 19.68 -23.80
C LYS A 12 53.76 18.44 -23.13
N VAL A 13 53.26 18.02 -21.97
CA VAL A 13 53.74 16.79 -21.31
C VAL A 13 53.50 15.56 -22.20
N THR A 14 52.34 15.47 -22.84
CA THR A 14 52.03 14.41 -23.80
C THR A 14 52.93 14.48 -25.05
N GLU A 15 53.23 15.67 -25.57
CA GLU A 15 54.15 15.85 -26.70
C GLU A 15 55.58 15.43 -26.37
N LEU A 16 56.04 15.73 -25.15
CA LEU A 16 57.39 15.35 -24.68
C LEU A 16 57.53 13.85 -24.45
N ASN A 17 56.47 13.15 -24.06
CA ASN A 17 56.49 11.70 -23.88
C ASN A 17 55.13 11.06 -24.24
N PRO A 18 54.88 10.77 -25.54
CA PRO A 18 53.60 10.24 -26.01
C PRO A 18 53.28 8.81 -25.54
N LEU A 19 54.29 8.08 -25.05
CA LEU A 19 54.14 6.71 -24.53
C LEU A 19 53.77 6.70 -23.04
N SER A 20 53.90 7.83 -22.34
CA SER A 20 53.54 7.92 -20.93
C SER A 20 52.06 8.23 -20.74
N HIS A 21 51.41 7.49 -19.84
CA HIS A 21 50.01 7.72 -19.45
C HIS A 21 49.80 9.06 -18.72
N VAL A 22 50.85 9.63 -18.10
CA VAL A 22 50.76 10.82 -17.23
C VAL A 22 50.26 12.06 -17.98
N GLY A 23 50.72 12.27 -19.22
CA GLY A 23 50.27 13.41 -20.04
C GLY A 23 48.76 13.34 -20.33
N TYR A 24 48.26 12.14 -20.64
CA TYR A 24 46.83 11.89 -20.87
C TYR A 24 46.01 12.03 -19.59
N GLN A 25 46.55 11.62 -18.44
CA GLN A 25 45.91 11.82 -17.13
C GLN A 25 45.74 13.31 -16.80
N LEU A 26 46.79 14.12 -17.00
CA LEU A 26 46.74 15.57 -16.79
C LEU A 26 45.77 16.25 -17.78
N THR A 27 45.76 15.77 -19.03
CA THR A 27 44.85 16.26 -20.08
C THR A 27 43.40 16.00 -19.70
N HIS A 28 43.10 14.78 -19.23
CA HIS A 28 41.79 14.42 -18.69
C HIS A 28 41.37 15.35 -17.54
N ALA A 29 42.24 15.54 -16.54
CA ALA A 29 41.92 16.36 -15.36
C ALA A 29 41.61 17.82 -15.74
N ALA A 30 42.39 18.40 -16.66
CA ALA A 30 42.18 19.75 -17.15
C ALA A 30 40.88 19.87 -17.98
N LEU A 31 40.59 18.91 -18.85
CA LEU A 31 39.36 18.87 -19.64
C LEU A 31 38.11 18.74 -18.76
N ARG A 32 38.17 17.90 -17.73
CA ARG A 32 37.08 17.75 -16.76
C ARG A 32 36.86 19.01 -15.93
N GLY A 33 37.94 19.65 -15.46
CA GLY A 33 37.85 20.95 -14.77
C GLY A 33 37.24 22.05 -15.63
N ALA A 34 37.45 21.98 -16.95
CA ALA A 34 36.82 22.84 -17.95
C ALA A 34 35.42 22.39 -18.40
N GLN A 35 34.84 21.32 -17.80
CA GLN A 35 33.55 20.73 -18.16
C GLN A 35 33.45 20.24 -19.62
N ARG A 36 34.59 19.91 -20.24
CA ARG A 36 34.67 19.33 -21.60
C ARG A 36 34.67 17.81 -21.52
N TYR A 37 33.55 17.25 -21.06
CA TYR A 37 33.46 15.84 -20.66
C TYR A 37 33.69 14.85 -21.80
N ASP A 38 33.18 15.11 -23.00
CA ASP A 38 33.36 14.20 -24.15
C ASP A 38 34.86 14.02 -24.46
N GLU A 39 35.61 15.13 -24.53
CA GLU A 39 37.06 15.11 -24.74
C GLU A 39 37.81 14.50 -23.55
N ALA A 40 37.30 14.69 -22.32
CA ALA A 40 37.88 14.07 -21.14
C ALA A 40 37.76 12.54 -21.21
N ILE A 41 36.60 12.00 -21.61
CA ILE A 41 36.37 10.56 -21.78
C ILE A 41 37.33 9.98 -22.83
N GLU A 42 37.53 10.68 -23.94
CA GLU A 42 38.52 10.29 -24.95
C GLU A 42 39.95 10.28 -24.40
N ALA A 43 40.34 11.32 -23.66
CA ALA A 43 41.66 11.41 -23.03
C ALA A 43 41.89 10.30 -21.99
N PHE A 44 40.87 9.94 -21.21
CA PHE A 44 40.94 8.83 -20.26
C PHE A 44 41.05 7.48 -20.98
N THR A 45 40.30 7.28 -22.06
CA THR A 45 40.40 6.06 -22.87
C THR A 45 41.80 5.91 -23.48
N ALA A 46 42.36 7.01 -23.99
CA ALA A 46 43.74 7.05 -24.47
C ALA A 46 44.74 6.74 -23.34
N MET A 47 44.54 7.29 -22.13
CA MET A 47 45.35 6.97 -20.95
C MET A 47 45.35 5.48 -20.63
N LEU A 48 44.18 4.83 -20.62
CA LEU A 48 44.06 3.40 -20.36
C LEU A 48 44.79 2.56 -21.41
N SER A 49 44.65 2.91 -22.69
CA SER A 49 45.43 2.27 -23.77
C SER A 49 46.95 2.42 -23.56
N LYS A 50 47.44 3.57 -23.09
CA LYS A 50 48.87 3.74 -22.78
C LYS A 50 49.34 2.90 -21.60
N LEU A 51 48.47 2.63 -20.62
CA LEU A 51 48.78 1.71 -19.53
C LEU A 51 48.83 0.26 -20.03
N ASP A 52 47.90 -0.15 -20.89
CA ASP A 52 47.86 -1.49 -21.48
C ASP A 52 49.10 -1.78 -22.34
N ASP A 53 49.53 -0.80 -23.14
CA ASP A 53 50.67 -0.90 -24.07
C ASP A 53 52.04 -0.60 -23.42
N ALA A 54 52.10 -0.37 -22.11
CA ALA A 54 53.32 0.06 -21.45
C ALA A 54 54.43 -1.01 -21.52
N PRO A 55 55.69 -0.65 -21.84
CA PRO A 55 56.79 -1.61 -21.95
C PRO A 55 57.19 -2.22 -20.60
N GLU A 56 56.89 -1.52 -19.50
CA GLU A 56 57.28 -1.91 -18.15
C GLU A 56 56.13 -2.67 -17.45
N PRO A 57 56.37 -3.90 -16.93
CA PRO A 57 55.32 -4.72 -16.32
C PRO A 57 54.56 -4.02 -15.18
N HIS A 58 55.27 -3.32 -14.30
CA HIS A 58 54.67 -2.64 -13.16
C HIS A 58 53.74 -1.47 -13.56
N ILE A 59 53.93 -0.87 -14.74
CA ILE A 59 53.02 0.16 -15.26
C ILE A 59 51.76 -0.50 -15.83
N ARG A 60 51.87 -1.67 -16.48
CA ARG A 60 50.70 -2.45 -16.92
C ARG A 60 49.86 -2.92 -15.74
N ASP A 61 50.49 -3.26 -14.61
CA ASP A 61 49.76 -3.64 -13.40
C ASP A 61 48.87 -2.50 -12.86
N LEU A 62 49.25 -1.22 -13.08
CA LEU A 62 48.41 -0.07 -12.71
C LEU A 62 47.07 -0.05 -13.45
N ARG A 63 46.96 -0.70 -14.62
CA ARG A 63 45.70 -0.82 -15.35
C ARG A 63 44.60 -1.46 -14.52
N GLN A 64 44.96 -2.47 -13.71
CA GLN A 64 44.02 -3.25 -12.90
C GLN A 64 43.34 -2.39 -11.84
N LEU A 65 43.98 -1.27 -11.47
CA LEU A 65 43.46 -0.30 -10.51
C LEU A 65 42.34 0.55 -11.09
N TYR A 66 42.19 0.68 -12.42
CA TYR A 66 41.21 1.58 -13.03
C TYR A 66 40.03 0.84 -13.66
N VAL A 67 38.84 1.42 -13.53
CA VAL A 67 37.59 0.95 -14.12
C VAL A 67 37.46 1.51 -15.53
N CYS A 68 37.03 0.66 -16.48
CA CYS A 68 36.77 1.13 -17.85
C CYS A 68 35.51 2.00 -17.89
N PRO A 69 35.42 3.00 -18.81
CA PRO A 69 34.18 3.75 -19.02
C PRO A 69 32.95 2.86 -19.27
N SER A 70 33.11 1.70 -19.92
CA SER A 70 32.03 0.73 -20.14
C SER A 70 31.52 0.10 -18.84
N GLU A 71 32.41 -0.22 -17.89
CA GLU A 71 32.01 -0.75 -16.58
C GLU A 71 31.24 0.30 -15.76
N VAL A 72 31.59 1.59 -15.93
CA VAL A 72 30.84 2.71 -15.34
C VAL A 72 29.48 2.87 -16.03
N GLU A 73 29.41 2.77 -17.36
CA GLU A 73 28.14 2.77 -18.09
C GLU A 73 27.23 1.63 -17.63
N ASP A 74 27.76 0.42 -17.46
CA ASP A 74 27.00 -0.73 -16.93
C ASP A 74 26.48 -0.46 -15.51
N ALA A 75 27.29 0.18 -14.66
CA ALA A 75 26.88 0.57 -13.31
C ALA A 75 25.76 1.62 -13.33
N ILE A 76 25.88 2.64 -14.18
CA ILE A 76 24.83 3.65 -14.39
C ILE A 76 23.56 2.97 -14.89
N GLN A 77 23.67 2.07 -15.88
CA GLN A 77 22.52 1.41 -16.47
C GLN A 77 21.78 0.52 -15.46
N ARG A 78 22.51 -0.17 -14.57
CA ARG A 78 21.90 -0.89 -13.43
C ARG A 78 21.15 0.05 -12.49
N ALA A 79 21.77 1.18 -12.12
CA ALA A 79 21.11 2.17 -11.27
C ALA A 79 19.85 2.74 -11.93
N VAL A 80 19.90 3.05 -13.23
CA VAL A 80 18.73 3.55 -13.99
C VAL A 80 17.63 2.51 -14.05
N TRP A 81 17.96 1.23 -14.23
CA TRP A 81 16.98 0.16 -14.26
C TRP A 81 16.19 0.05 -12.95
N ILE A 82 16.87 0.16 -11.80
CA ILE A 82 16.24 0.16 -10.47
C ILE A 82 15.30 1.36 -10.31
N GLU A 83 15.72 2.57 -10.70
CA GLU A 83 14.84 3.75 -10.62
C GLU A 83 13.60 3.62 -11.54
N LEU A 84 13.77 3.04 -12.73
CA LEU A 84 12.67 2.89 -13.70
C LEU A 84 11.69 1.77 -13.37
N GLU A 85 12.06 0.81 -12.51
CA GLU A 85 11.18 -0.26 -12.03
C GLU A 85 9.97 0.31 -11.28
N TYR A 86 10.22 1.33 -10.43
CA TYR A 86 9.20 2.00 -9.62
C TYR A 86 8.61 3.26 -10.27
N ALA A 87 8.95 3.54 -11.54
CA ALA A 87 8.49 4.71 -12.26
C ALA A 87 7.35 4.38 -13.24
N PRO A 88 6.46 5.34 -13.52
CA PRO A 88 5.46 5.19 -14.56
C PRO A 88 6.07 4.89 -15.94
N LEU A 89 5.33 4.10 -16.72
CA LEU A 89 5.76 3.62 -18.05
C LEU A 89 6.03 4.75 -19.05
N ARG A 90 5.29 5.85 -18.91
CA ARG A 90 5.44 7.06 -19.72
C ARG A 90 5.34 8.29 -18.84
N LEU A 91 6.17 9.28 -19.16
CA LEU A 91 6.30 10.53 -18.41
C LEU A 91 6.35 11.71 -19.37
N LEU A 92 5.83 12.85 -18.94
CA LEU A 92 5.99 14.11 -19.64
C LEU A 92 7.33 14.73 -19.28
N ASN A 93 8.13 15.05 -20.29
CA ASN A 93 9.31 15.88 -20.10
C ASN A 93 8.85 17.34 -19.92
N THR A 94 9.09 17.92 -18.75
CA THR A 94 8.60 19.27 -18.40
C THR A 94 9.33 20.39 -19.14
N SER A 95 10.54 20.11 -19.64
CA SER A 95 11.36 21.03 -20.43
C SER A 95 10.89 21.07 -21.89
N THR A 96 10.76 19.91 -22.53
CA THR A 96 10.39 19.81 -23.96
C THR A 96 8.88 19.80 -24.18
N GLY A 97 8.09 19.42 -23.17
CA GLY A 97 6.63 19.25 -23.27
C GLY A 97 6.21 17.98 -24.02
N LEU A 98 7.12 17.03 -24.24
CA LEU A 98 6.85 15.78 -24.96
C LEU A 98 6.51 14.64 -24.01
N LEU A 99 5.65 13.72 -24.46
CA LEU A 99 5.43 12.44 -23.79
C LEU A 99 6.58 11.47 -24.15
N CYS A 100 7.21 10.88 -23.13
CA CYS A 100 8.41 10.07 -23.26
C CYS A 100 8.19 8.69 -22.65
N ASP A 101 8.51 7.65 -23.42
CA ASP A 101 8.68 6.29 -22.89
C ASP A 101 10.03 6.14 -22.16
N ARG A 102 10.29 4.96 -21.60
CA ARG A 102 11.55 4.64 -20.90
C ARG A 102 12.80 4.86 -21.78
N ALA A 103 12.72 4.57 -23.09
CA ALA A 103 13.84 4.74 -24.00
C ALA A 103 14.16 6.23 -24.25
N ALA A 104 13.14 7.05 -24.44
CA ALA A 104 13.27 8.50 -24.57
C ALA A 104 13.82 9.13 -23.29
N GLN A 105 13.38 8.66 -22.11
CA GLN A 105 13.92 9.09 -20.82
C GLN A 105 15.42 8.78 -20.69
N LEU A 106 15.84 7.55 -21.01
CA LEU A 106 17.24 7.15 -20.98
C LEU A 106 18.09 7.97 -21.97
N ASN A 107 17.59 8.19 -23.19
CA ASN A 107 18.31 9.00 -24.18
C ASN A 107 18.48 10.46 -23.71
N PHE A 108 17.45 11.02 -23.05
CA PHE A 108 17.53 12.35 -22.44
C PHE A 108 18.60 12.41 -21.34
N PHE A 109 18.72 11.36 -20.52
CA PHE A 109 19.77 11.27 -19.51
C PHE A 109 21.17 11.14 -20.15
N LYS A 110 21.34 10.31 -21.19
CA LYS A 110 22.64 10.09 -21.85
C LYS A 110 23.26 11.35 -22.45
N ILE A 111 22.43 12.30 -22.89
CA ILE A 111 22.91 13.60 -23.43
C ILE A 111 23.16 14.64 -22.34
N SER A 112 22.77 14.38 -21.09
CA SER A 112 22.87 15.31 -19.98
C SER A 112 24.33 15.53 -19.54
N PRO A 113 24.69 16.73 -19.06
CA PRO A 113 26.01 16.98 -18.51
C PRO A 113 26.30 16.10 -17.28
N GLU A 114 25.28 15.74 -16.50
CA GLU A 114 25.43 14.88 -15.33
C GLU A 114 25.88 13.46 -15.71
N TYR A 115 25.26 12.87 -16.73
CA TYR A 115 25.69 11.57 -17.26
C TYR A 115 27.12 11.61 -17.78
N LYS A 116 27.46 12.66 -18.53
CA LYS A 116 28.81 12.85 -19.08
C LYS A 116 29.85 13.06 -17.97
N ASP A 117 29.51 13.79 -16.90
CA ASP A 117 30.41 13.94 -15.75
C ASP A 117 30.66 12.60 -15.06
N LEU A 118 29.64 11.76 -14.87
CA LEU A 118 29.79 10.42 -14.29
C LEU A 118 30.73 9.55 -15.14
N LEU A 119 30.54 9.52 -16.46
CA LEU A 119 31.40 8.76 -17.37
C LEU A 119 32.83 9.29 -17.43
N SER A 120 33.01 10.60 -17.21
CA SER A 120 34.33 11.23 -17.20
C SER A 120 35.12 10.98 -15.91
N PHE A 121 34.61 10.25 -14.92
CA PHE A 121 35.33 10.04 -13.66
C PHE A 121 36.49 9.04 -13.84
N ILE A 122 37.74 9.44 -13.54
CA ILE A 122 38.83 8.47 -13.34
C ILE A 122 38.52 7.72 -12.05
N THR A 123 37.98 6.53 -12.21
CA THR A 123 37.52 5.73 -11.08
C THR A 123 38.51 4.60 -10.86
N LYS A 124 39.19 4.63 -9.71
CA LYS A 124 39.88 3.41 -9.26
C LYS A 124 38.84 2.37 -8.89
N ARG A 125 39.16 1.09 -9.05
CA ARG A 125 38.22 -0.02 -8.83
C ARG A 125 37.65 -0.05 -7.41
N GLU A 126 38.46 0.29 -6.41
CA GLU A 126 38.05 0.39 -5.00
C GLU A 126 37.20 1.65 -4.72
N ASP A 127 37.28 2.66 -5.58
CA ASP A 127 36.62 3.97 -5.43
C ASP A 127 35.39 4.11 -6.33
N LEU A 128 34.81 3.01 -6.84
CA LEU A 128 33.60 3.08 -7.65
C LEU A 128 32.51 3.77 -6.85
N GLN A 129 32.24 5.04 -7.20
CA GLN A 129 31.35 5.94 -6.46
C GLN A 129 29.88 5.57 -6.69
N MET A 130 29.51 4.34 -6.36
CA MET A 130 28.17 3.79 -6.58
C MET A 130 27.10 4.67 -5.94
N GLU A 131 27.37 5.18 -4.74
CA GLU A 131 26.45 6.11 -4.07
C GLU A 131 26.24 7.41 -4.84
N ARG A 132 27.30 7.95 -5.47
CA ARG A 132 27.17 9.11 -6.34
C ARG A 132 26.40 8.80 -7.62
N ILE A 133 26.65 7.64 -8.24
CA ILE A 133 25.91 7.19 -9.42
C ILE A 133 24.42 7.08 -9.08
N LYS A 134 24.09 6.38 -7.98
CA LYS A 134 22.72 6.25 -7.47
C LYS A 134 22.09 7.63 -7.22
N GLU A 135 22.79 8.54 -6.55
CA GLU A 135 22.27 9.88 -6.23
C GLU A 135 21.96 10.70 -7.49
N VAL A 136 22.87 10.73 -8.46
CA VAL A 136 22.69 11.48 -9.72
C VAL A 136 21.55 10.86 -10.53
N VAL A 137 21.52 9.53 -10.65
CA VAL A 137 20.46 8.81 -11.36
C VAL A 137 19.11 9.04 -10.69
N ALA A 138 18.99 8.82 -9.39
CA ALA A 138 17.78 9.10 -8.64
C ALA A 138 17.32 10.55 -8.82
N THR A 139 18.24 11.52 -8.71
CA THR A 139 17.90 12.95 -8.89
C THR A 139 17.37 13.25 -10.29
N HIS A 140 17.95 12.65 -11.33
CA HIS A 140 17.54 12.87 -12.72
C HIS A 140 16.18 12.24 -13.05
N PHE A 141 15.89 11.05 -12.49
CA PHE A 141 14.67 10.29 -12.80
C PHE A 141 13.51 10.52 -11.83
N ARG A 142 13.72 11.28 -10.75
CA ARG A 142 12.65 11.78 -9.88
C ARG A 142 11.52 12.42 -10.68
N CYS A 143 10.30 11.93 -10.45
CA CYS A 143 9.11 12.41 -11.13
C CYS A 143 8.11 13.06 -10.16
N VAL A 144 7.34 14.00 -10.69
CA VAL A 144 6.22 14.66 -9.99
C VAL A 144 4.93 14.06 -10.50
N LEU A 145 4.05 13.63 -9.59
CA LEU A 145 2.74 13.07 -9.94
C LEU A 145 1.64 14.08 -9.64
N LEU A 146 0.60 14.10 -10.47
CA LEU A 146 -0.59 14.90 -10.26
C LEU A 146 -1.73 14.04 -9.71
N SER A 147 -2.17 14.33 -8.50
CA SER A 147 -3.46 13.88 -7.97
C SER A 147 -4.52 14.94 -8.30
N HIS A 148 -5.57 14.54 -9.02
CA HIS A 148 -6.60 15.48 -9.44
C HIS A 148 -7.99 14.85 -9.59
N ARG A 149 -8.99 15.71 -9.79
CA ARG A 149 -10.30 15.28 -10.28
C ARG A 149 -10.34 15.39 -11.81
N TRP A 150 -10.94 14.38 -12.45
CA TRP A 150 -11.31 14.48 -13.86
C TRP A 150 -12.46 15.48 -14.03
N GLU A 151 -12.23 16.47 -14.87
CA GLU A 151 -13.19 17.47 -15.31
C GLU A 151 -13.84 17.03 -16.64
N GLU A 152 -14.75 17.84 -17.17
CA GLU A 152 -15.44 17.52 -18.44
C GLU A 152 -14.47 17.45 -19.65
N THR A 153 -13.36 18.18 -19.58
CA THR A 153 -12.33 18.22 -20.62
C THR A 153 -10.97 17.86 -20.03
N GLU A 154 -10.44 16.70 -20.42
CA GLU A 154 -9.11 16.23 -20.00
C GLU A 154 -8.14 16.11 -21.17
N ALA A 155 -6.84 16.25 -20.87
CA ALA A 155 -5.80 15.87 -21.82
C ALA A 155 -5.73 14.34 -21.90
N LEU A 156 -5.72 13.80 -23.11
CA LEU A 156 -5.67 12.35 -23.37
C LEU A 156 -4.39 12.03 -24.13
N PRO A 157 -3.90 10.77 -24.12
CA PRO A 157 -2.62 10.44 -24.73
C PRO A 157 -2.53 10.86 -26.21
N HIS A 158 -3.57 10.56 -27.00
CA HIS A 158 -3.63 10.93 -28.42
C HIS A 158 -3.71 12.45 -28.69
N HIS A 159 -4.11 13.26 -27.70
CA HIS A 159 -4.09 14.72 -27.83
C HIS A 159 -2.65 15.25 -27.85
N ILE A 160 -1.76 14.62 -27.08
CA ILE A 160 -0.39 15.10 -26.79
C ILE A 160 0.71 14.27 -27.47
N GLN A 161 0.36 13.12 -28.05
CA GLN A 161 1.32 12.25 -28.72
C GLN A 161 2.03 12.99 -29.85
N ASP A 162 3.37 12.94 -29.81
CA ASP A 162 4.28 13.61 -30.74
C ASP A 162 4.09 15.13 -30.85
N LYS A 163 3.47 15.76 -29.83
CA LYS A 163 3.22 17.20 -29.80
C LYS A 163 3.83 17.84 -28.56
N ASN A 164 4.35 19.04 -28.73
CA ASN A 164 4.80 19.87 -27.62
C ASN A 164 3.59 20.43 -26.86
N VAL A 165 3.32 19.91 -25.66
CA VAL A 165 2.22 20.35 -24.79
C VAL A 165 2.24 21.86 -24.54
N ARG A 166 3.42 22.50 -24.55
CA ARG A 166 3.57 23.95 -24.31
C ARG A 166 3.04 24.80 -25.45
N GLU A 167 2.96 24.24 -26.66
CA GLU A 167 2.52 24.94 -27.87
C GLU A 167 1.08 24.59 -28.28
N LEU A 168 0.49 23.59 -27.61
CA LEU A 168 -0.88 23.19 -27.88
C LEU A 168 -1.88 24.29 -27.52
N LYS A 169 -2.71 24.63 -28.50
CA LYS A 169 -3.91 25.46 -28.30
C LYS A 169 -5.07 24.53 -27.95
N GLY A 170 -5.63 24.66 -26.76
CA GLY A 170 -6.75 23.83 -26.33
C GLY A 170 -7.44 24.39 -25.08
N LEU A 171 -8.73 24.07 -24.92
CA LEU A 171 -9.55 24.44 -23.76
C LEU A 171 -9.31 23.45 -22.60
N GLY A 172 -9.47 23.94 -21.36
CA GLY A 172 -9.57 23.16 -20.13
C GLY A 172 -8.37 22.27 -19.81
N GLY A 173 -8.46 20.97 -20.13
CA GLY A 173 -7.48 19.95 -19.73
C GLY A 173 -6.04 20.19 -20.19
N ILE A 174 -5.84 20.81 -21.36
CA ILE A 174 -4.49 21.19 -21.82
C ILE A 174 -3.90 22.31 -20.96
N ALA A 175 -4.70 23.30 -20.56
CA ALA A 175 -4.24 24.38 -19.69
C ALA A 175 -3.88 23.85 -18.30
N LYS A 176 -4.68 22.92 -17.77
CA LYS A 176 -4.36 22.21 -16.51
C LYS A 176 -3.02 21.49 -16.59
N LEU A 177 -2.79 20.74 -17.68
CA LEU A 177 -1.52 20.03 -17.91
C LEU A 177 -0.34 20.98 -18.06
N GLN A 178 -0.51 22.09 -18.79
CA GLN A 178 0.53 23.10 -18.95
C GLN A 178 0.93 23.74 -17.62
N SER A 179 -0.04 24.09 -16.77
CA SER A 179 0.22 24.62 -15.43
C SER A 179 0.92 23.61 -14.54
N PHE A 180 0.49 22.34 -14.56
CA PHE A 180 1.16 21.26 -13.84
C PHE A 180 2.63 21.09 -14.27
N CYS A 181 2.89 20.96 -15.57
CA CYS A 181 4.26 20.84 -16.09
C CYS A 181 5.12 22.07 -15.78
N LYS A 182 4.52 23.27 -15.77
CA LYS A 182 5.21 24.50 -15.37
C LYS A 182 5.65 24.41 -13.90
N ILE A 183 4.76 24.03 -12.99
CA ILE A 183 5.09 23.94 -11.56
C ILE A 183 6.15 22.88 -11.30
N ALA A 184 6.02 21.70 -11.93
CA ALA A 184 7.02 20.63 -11.82
C ALA A 184 8.41 21.09 -12.30
N ARG A 185 8.47 21.79 -13.45
CA ARG A 185 9.73 22.36 -13.96
C ARG A 185 10.30 23.43 -13.06
N ASP A 186 9.46 24.36 -12.59
CA ASP A 186 9.89 25.47 -11.74
C ASP A 186 10.39 24.95 -10.37
N ALA A 187 9.96 23.75 -9.96
CA ALA A 187 10.48 23.00 -8.82
C ALA A 187 11.74 22.14 -9.13
N GLY A 188 12.24 22.17 -10.38
CA GLY A 188 13.48 21.51 -10.78
C GLY A 188 13.34 20.08 -11.31
N TYR A 189 12.12 19.59 -11.55
CA TYR A 189 11.88 18.22 -12.01
C TYR A 189 11.73 18.14 -13.54
N PHE A 190 12.43 17.19 -14.16
CA PHE A 190 12.32 16.92 -15.60
C PHE A 190 11.07 16.12 -15.97
N TRP A 191 10.53 15.34 -15.03
CA TRP A 191 9.49 14.36 -15.31
C TRP A 191 8.21 14.66 -14.54
N ALA A 192 7.10 14.65 -15.27
CA ALA A 192 5.77 14.84 -14.72
C ALA A 192 4.83 13.72 -15.18
N TRP A 193 3.90 13.33 -14.32
CA TRP A 193 2.94 12.27 -14.61
C TRP A 193 1.50 12.70 -14.28
N MET A 194 0.59 12.39 -15.20
CA MET A 194 -0.84 12.58 -15.03
C MET A 194 -1.56 11.39 -15.68
N ASP A 195 -2.38 10.67 -14.90
CA ASP A 195 -3.06 9.42 -15.28
C ASP A 195 -3.86 9.53 -16.59
N THR A 196 -4.51 10.69 -16.81
CA THR A 196 -5.37 10.92 -17.97
C THR A 196 -4.63 10.93 -19.29
N CYS A 197 -3.35 11.33 -19.32
CA CYS A 197 -2.57 11.43 -20.57
C CYS A 197 -1.31 10.55 -20.61
N CYS A 198 -0.84 10.05 -19.47
CA CYS A 198 0.36 9.19 -19.39
C CYS A 198 0.02 7.69 -19.41
N ILE A 199 -1.25 7.29 -19.23
CA ILE A 199 -1.71 5.89 -19.34
C ILE A 199 -2.46 5.68 -20.66
N ASP A 200 -2.10 4.65 -21.41
CA ASP A 200 -2.75 4.29 -22.67
C ASP A 200 -3.87 3.33 -22.33
N LYS A 201 -5.03 3.92 -22.06
CA LYS A 201 -6.24 3.17 -21.71
C LYS A 201 -6.74 2.30 -22.88
N SER A 202 -6.19 2.44 -24.08
CA SER A 202 -6.49 1.56 -25.23
C SER A 202 -5.62 0.30 -25.26
N ASN A 203 -4.49 0.30 -24.55
CA ASN A 203 -3.61 -0.85 -24.41
C ASN A 203 -3.90 -1.56 -23.08
N ASN A 204 -4.61 -2.69 -23.13
CA ASN A 204 -5.00 -3.44 -21.93
C ASN A 204 -3.81 -3.94 -21.10
N VAL A 205 -2.67 -4.24 -21.73
CA VAL A 205 -1.47 -4.67 -21.00
C VAL A 205 -0.92 -3.52 -20.16
N GLU A 206 -0.75 -2.35 -20.79
CA GLU A 206 -0.32 -1.13 -20.09
C GLU A 206 -1.32 -0.70 -19.01
N LEU A 207 -2.62 -0.77 -19.31
CA LEU A 207 -3.67 -0.39 -18.37
C LEU A 207 -3.66 -1.29 -17.13
N GLN A 208 -3.50 -2.61 -17.31
CA GLN A 208 -3.43 -3.55 -16.20
C GLN A 208 -2.18 -3.35 -15.36
N GLU A 209 -1.01 -3.14 -15.98
CA GLU A 209 0.23 -2.81 -15.27
C GLU A 209 0.06 -1.51 -14.49
N SER A 210 -0.47 -0.46 -15.14
CA SER A 210 -0.63 0.87 -14.52
C SER A 210 -1.53 0.83 -13.29
N VAL A 211 -2.70 0.17 -13.38
CA VAL A 211 -3.64 0.07 -12.26
C VAL A 211 -3.02 -0.65 -11.06
N ASN A 212 -2.24 -1.70 -11.28
CA ASN A 212 -1.58 -2.44 -10.20
C ASN A 212 -0.36 -1.68 -9.63
N SER A 213 0.30 -0.83 -10.42
CA SER A 213 1.51 -0.11 -10.00
C SER A 213 1.29 1.32 -9.49
N MET A 214 0.10 1.91 -9.67
CA MET A 214 -0.15 3.32 -9.32
C MET A 214 0.26 3.68 -7.89
N PHE A 215 -0.07 2.87 -6.88
CA PHE A 215 0.30 3.14 -5.49
C PHE A 215 1.82 3.23 -5.33
N VAL A 216 2.55 2.29 -5.93
CA VAL A 216 4.02 2.26 -5.90
C VAL A 216 4.59 3.50 -6.58
N TRP A 217 4.04 3.90 -7.73
CA TRP A 217 4.46 5.13 -8.41
C TRP A 217 4.26 6.38 -7.56
N TYR A 218 3.12 6.49 -6.86
CA TYR A 218 2.89 7.57 -5.90
C TYR A 218 3.85 7.50 -4.70
N ARG A 219 4.10 6.30 -4.15
CA ARG A 219 5.03 6.07 -3.04
C ARG A 219 6.46 6.51 -3.35
N HIS A 220 6.91 6.27 -4.58
CA HIS A 220 8.27 6.59 -5.06
C HIS A 220 8.35 7.94 -5.79
N SER A 221 7.24 8.67 -5.92
CA SER A 221 7.26 10.03 -6.47
C SER A 221 8.10 10.97 -5.62
N ALA A 222 8.79 11.90 -6.26
CA ALA A 222 9.56 12.92 -5.56
C ALA A 222 8.66 13.98 -4.91
N LEU A 223 7.52 14.23 -5.53
CA LEU A 223 6.48 15.14 -5.08
C LEU A 223 5.16 14.71 -5.71
N THR A 224 4.11 14.67 -4.90
CA THR A 224 2.73 14.63 -5.41
C THR A 224 2.08 15.99 -5.27
N ILE A 225 1.63 16.53 -6.40
CA ILE A 225 0.83 17.76 -6.46
C ILE A 225 -0.63 17.36 -6.40
N VAL A 226 -1.35 17.85 -5.39
CA VAL A 226 -2.81 17.69 -5.29
C VAL A 226 -3.46 18.96 -5.82
N TYR A 227 -4.21 18.85 -6.92
CA TYR A 227 -4.91 19.98 -7.53
C TYR A 227 -6.40 19.97 -7.18
N LEU A 228 -6.82 20.97 -6.39
CA LEU A 228 -8.18 21.16 -5.90
C LEU A 228 -8.95 22.11 -6.82
N SER A 229 -9.53 21.58 -7.89
CA SER A 229 -10.21 22.41 -8.91
C SER A 229 -11.49 23.09 -8.42
N ASP A 230 -12.05 22.64 -7.31
CA ASP A 230 -13.24 23.18 -6.65
C ASP A 230 -12.93 24.13 -5.48
N VAL A 231 -11.65 24.36 -5.17
CA VAL A 231 -11.23 25.29 -4.11
C VAL A 231 -10.76 26.61 -4.74
N PRO A 232 -11.57 27.69 -4.69
CA PRO A 232 -11.15 29.00 -5.21
C PRO A 232 -10.03 29.64 -4.36
N PRO A 233 -9.26 30.59 -4.92
CA PRO A 233 -8.16 31.26 -4.22
C PRO A 233 -8.58 31.98 -2.94
N SER A 234 -9.80 32.53 -2.90
CA SER A 234 -10.36 33.26 -1.75
C SER A 234 -10.96 32.36 -0.66
N SER A 235 -10.75 31.04 -0.73
CA SER A 235 -11.25 30.08 0.23
C SER A 235 -10.62 30.27 1.61
N GLN A 236 -11.46 30.17 2.65
CA GLN A 236 -11.01 30.14 4.04
C GLN A 236 -10.53 28.74 4.43
N PRO A 237 -9.76 28.59 5.53
CA PRO A 237 -9.49 27.29 6.14
C PRO A 237 -10.77 26.44 6.27
N GLY A 238 -10.63 25.12 6.10
CA GLY A 238 -11.73 24.16 6.00
C GLY A 238 -12.22 23.91 4.58
N ALA A 239 -11.68 24.58 3.56
CA ALA A 239 -12.10 24.39 2.18
C ALA A 239 -11.57 23.08 1.57
N LEU A 240 -10.37 22.64 1.96
CA LEU A 240 -9.86 21.32 1.59
C LEU A 240 -10.78 20.24 2.17
N ALA A 241 -11.22 20.36 3.42
CA ALA A 241 -12.10 19.37 4.03
C ALA A 241 -13.44 19.17 3.29
N ARG A 242 -13.92 20.22 2.60
CA ARG A 242 -15.15 20.20 1.79
C ARG A 242 -14.92 19.90 0.31
N SER A 243 -13.67 19.74 -0.12
CA SER A 243 -13.37 19.45 -1.52
C SER A 243 -13.85 18.05 -1.89
N VAL A 244 -14.46 17.95 -3.07
CA VAL A 244 -14.90 16.69 -3.69
C VAL A 244 -13.71 15.77 -3.96
N TRP A 245 -12.48 16.29 -3.97
CA TRP A 245 -11.27 15.49 -4.06
C TRP A 245 -11.23 14.39 -2.98
N ASN A 246 -11.63 14.68 -1.73
CA ASN A 246 -11.65 13.69 -0.65
C ASN A 246 -12.63 12.52 -0.86
N GLU A 247 -13.63 12.71 -1.72
CA GLU A 247 -14.67 11.72 -2.01
C GLU A 247 -14.29 10.81 -3.18
N ARG A 248 -13.17 11.03 -3.88
CA ARG A 248 -12.81 10.22 -5.07
C ARG A 248 -12.10 8.94 -4.65
N GLY A 249 -12.46 7.80 -5.26
CA GLY A 249 -11.84 6.50 -4.96
C GLY A 249 -10.32 6.50 -5.12
N TRP A 250 -9.83 6.83 -6.31
CA TRP A 250 -8.39 6.83 -6.63
C TRP A 250 -7.56 7.74 -5.72
N THR A 251 -8.06 8.94 -5.36
CA THR A 251 -7.31 9.91 -4.54
C THR A 251 -6.88 9.38 -3.17
N PHE A 252 -7.48 8.28 -2.71
CA PHE A 252 -7.06 7.61 -1.48
C PHE A 252 -5.58 7.20 -1.57
N GLN A 253 -5.22 6.38 -2.58
CA GLN A 253 -3.83 5.97 -2.78
C GLN A 253 -2.94 7.15 -3.21
N GLU A 254 -3.48 8.11 -3.96
CA GLU A 254 -2.71 9.27 -4.46
C GLU A 254 -2.23 10.19 -3.34
N PHE A 255 -2.77 10.06 -2.12
CA PHE A 255 -2.35 10.87 -0.98
C PHE A 255 -1.73 10.07 0.17
N VAL A 256 -2.22 8.86 0.47
CA VAL A 256 -1.60 8.06 1.54
C VAL A 256 -0.27 7.44 1.11
N ALA A 257 -0.11 7.09 -0.17
CA ALA A 257 1.13 6.52 -0.67
C ALA A 257 2.33 7.49 -0.66
N PRO A 258 2.25 8.72 -1.22
CA PRO A 258 3.42 9.58 -1.37
C PRO A 258 3.97 10.08 -0.03
N LYS A 259 5.29 10.25 0.04
CA LYS A 259 5.98 10.81 1.22
C LYS A 259 5.87 12.34 1.29
N VAL A 260 5.81 12.99 0.12
CA VAL A 260 5.79 14.46 -0.01
C VAL A 260 4.59 14.88 -0.85
N VAL A 261 3.74 15.74 -0.28
CA VAL A 261 2.53 16.25 -0.93
C VAL A 261 2.47 17.76 -0.85
N ARG A 262 1.95 18.42 -1.90
CA ARG A 262 1.61 19.84 -1.88
C ARG A 262 0.24 20.08 -2.52
N PHE A 263 -0.63 20.78 -1.80
CA PHE A 263 -1.97 21.16 -2.23
C PHE A 263 -1.96 22.50 -2.96
N TYR A 264 -2.65 22.51 -4.10
CA TYR A 264 -2.83 23.68 -4.96
C TYR A 264 -4.31 23.95 -5.18
N GLN A 265 -4.66 25.23 -5.15
CA GLN A 265 -6.01 25.73 -5.39
C GLN A 265 -6.29 25.80 -6.91
N LYS A 266 -7.52 26.14 -7.28
CA LYS A 266 -7.98 26.20 -8.67
C LYS A 266 -7.13 27.09 -9.59
N ASP A 267 -6.53 28.15 -9.07
CA ASP A 267 -5.66 29.08 -9.82
C ASP A 267 -4.17 28.68 -9.76
N TRP A 268 -3.86 27.52 -9.19
CA TRP A 268 -2.51 27.02 -8.96
C TRP A 268 -1.69 27.83 -7.93
N SER A 269 -2.34 28.58 -7.04
CA SER A 269 -1.71 29.03 -5.80
C SER A 269 -1.58 27.87 -4.81
N LEU A 270 -0.63 27.97 -3.87
CA LEU A 270 -0.51 27.01 -2.77
C LEU A 270 -1.68 27.18 -1.81
N TYR A 271 -2.26 26.07 -1.36
CA TYR A 271 -3.34 26.09 -0.38
C TYR A 271 -2.88 26.76 0.92
N LEU A 272 -3.70 27.70 1.42
CA LEU A 272 -3.41 28.53 2.60
C LEU A 272 -2.10 29.35 2.52
N ASP A 273 -1.60 29.60 1.30
CA ASP A 273 -0.28 30.20 1.06
C ASP A 273 0.87 29.44 1.75
N ASP A 274 0.67 28.17 2.09
CA ASP A 274 1.62 27.35 2.83
C ASP A 274 2.80 26.93 1.92
N ARG A 275 3.97 27.50 2.21
CA ARG A 275 5.22 27.29 1.46
C ARG A 275 6.09 26.16 2.00
N SER A 276 5.63 25.42 3.02
CA SER A 276 6.34 24.24 3.50
C SER A 276 6.63 23.27 2.35
N PRO A 277 7.77 22.56 2.41
CA PRO A 277 8.16 21.62 1.38
C PRO A 277 7.23 20.41 1.32
N ASN A 278 6.59 20.07 2.43
CA ASN A 278 5.66 18.95 2.56
C ASN A 278 4.45 19.34 3.40
N HIS A 279 3.26 19.34 2.78
CA HIS A 279 2.01 19.67 3.46
C HIS A 279 1.55 18.58 4.44
N LYS A 280 2.16 17.39 4.43
CA LYS A 280 1.97 16.38 5.49
C LYS A 280 2.54 16.83 6.85
N GLU A 281 3.41 17.84 6.87
CA GLU A 281 3.96 18.44 8.09
C GLU A 281 3.14 19.66 8.57
N SER A 282 2.12 20.07 7.82
CA SER A 282 1.29 21.24 8.11
C SER A 282 0.11 20.85 9.01
N PRO A 283 0.06 21.29 10.30
CA PRO A 283 -1.00 20.87 11.21
C PRO A 283 -2.40 21.25 10.73
N ALA A 284 -2.54 22.44 10.13
CA ALA A 284 -3.83 22.94 9.64
C ALA A 284 -4.37 22.08 8.49
N ILE A 285 -3.50 21.67 7.55
CA ILE A 285 -3.90 20.82 6.42
C ILE A 285 -4.22 19.40 6.90
N MET A 286 -3.42 18.86 7.83
CA MET A 286 -3.63 17.52 8.37
C MET A 286 -4.92 17.41 9.19
N GLU A 287 -5.27 18.44 9.97
CA GLU A 287 -6.55 18.51 10.70
C GLU A 287 -7.75 18.53 9.73
N GLU A 288 -7.66 19.28 8.63
CA GLU A 288 -8.71 19.27 7.59
C GLU A 288 -8.87 17.89 6.92
N LEU A 289 -7.75 17.20 6.67
CA LEU A 289 -7.76 15.88 6.06
C LEU A 289 -8.30 14.81 6.99
N GLU A 290 -7.92 14.83 8.27
CA GLU A 290 -8.50 13.97 9.30
C GLU A 290 -10.01 14.19 9.39
N SER A 291 -10.45 15.45 9.47
CA SER A 291 -11.89 15.78 9.52
C SER A 291 -12.66 15.29 8.29
N ALA A 292 -12.06 15.32 7.10
CA ALA A 292 -12.73 14.93 5.86
C ALA A 292 -12.73 13.41 5.65
N THR A 293 -11.61 12.75 5.94
CA THR A 293 -11.37 11.35 5.59
C THR A 293 -11.61 10.39 6.76
N GLY A 294 -11.50 10.87 8.00
CA GLY A 294 -11.47 10.05 9.21
C GLY A 294 -10.19 9.21 9.35
N ILE A 295 -9.14 9.54 8.61
CA ILE A 295 -7.84 8.88 8.71
C ILE A 295 -6.98 9.63 9.72
N ASP A 296 -6.45 8.88 10.69
CA ASP A 296 -5.53 9.42 11.69
C ASP A 296 -4.31 10.08 11.01
N PRO A 297 -3.86 11.27 11.46
CA PRO A 297 -2.73 11.96 10.87
C PRO A 297 -1.44 11.13 10.82
N GLN A 298 -1.20 10.23 11.78
CA GLN A 298 -0.04 9.37 11.74
C GLN A 298 -0.19 8.25 10.70
N ALA A 299 -1.39 7.70 10.52
CA ALA A 299 -1.66 6.78 9.40
C ALA A 299 -1.43 7.46 8.04
N LEU A 300 -1.63 8.77 7.92
CA LEU A 300 -1.35 9.54 6.70
C LEU A 300 0.15 9.77 6.44
N ILE A 301 0.97 9.87 7.48
CA ILE A 301 2.42 10.10 7.39
C ILE A 301 3.15 8.77 7.17
N SER A 302 2.83 7.75 7.96
CA SER A 302 3.51 6.45 7.97
C SER A 302 2.62 5.33 7.44
N PHE A 303 1.85 5.58 6.38
CA PHE A 303 1.01 4.55 5.77
C PHE A 303 1.88 3.39 5.25
N CYS A 304 1.54 2.18 5.68
CA CYS A 304 2.10 0.92 5.18
C CYS A 304 0.99 0.14 4.45
N PRO A 305 1.18 -0.17 3.15
CA PRO A 305 0.23 -1.01 2.42
C PRO A 305 0.24 -2.43 2.99
N GLY A 306 -0.86 -3.15 2.79
CA GLY A 306 -0.98 -4.55 3.21
C GLY A 306 -2.38 -4.91 3.69
N MET A 307 -2.57 -6.19 4.00
CA MET A 307 -3.90 -6.77 4.30
C MET A 307 -4.33 -6.69 5.76
N ARG A 308 -3.43 -6.29 6.67
CA ARG A 308 -3.76 -6.01 8.07
C ARG A 308 -4.73 -4.82 8.18
N ASP A 309 -5.51 -4.82 9.25
CA ASP A 309 -6.49 -3.74 9.58
C ASP A 309 -7.46 -3.44 8.43
N ALA A 310 -7.86 -4.50 7.72
CA ALA A 310 -8.67 -4.38 6.52
C ALA A 310 -9.96 -3.61 6.77
N ARG A 311 -10.61 -3.85 7.91
CA ARG A 311 -11.86 -3.16 8.26
C ARG A 311 -11.73 -1.64 8.34
N GLU A 312 -10.62 -1.15 8.87
CA GLU A 312 -10.34 0.27 9.02
C GLU A 312 -10.05 0.91 7.65
N LYS A 313 -9.17 0.29 6.85
CA LYS A 313 -8.88 0.75 5.48
C LYS A 313 -10.13 0.77 4.59
N LEU A 314 -11.01 -0.22 4.74
CA LEU A 314 -12.31 -0.28 4.05
C LEU A 314 -13.29 0.80 4.56
N GLN A 315 -13.21 1.18 5.84
CA GLN A 315 -13.98 2.31 6.38
C GLN A 315 -13.54 3.63 5.76
N TRP A 316 -12.23 3.87 5.63
CA TRP A 316 -11.68 5.06 4.96
C TRP A 316 -12.11 5.14 3.48
N ALA A 317 -12.28 3.99 2.83
CA ALA A 317 -12.79 3.90 1.46
C ALA A 317 -14.33 4.05 1.34
N SER A 318 -15.08 3.84 2.43
CA SER A 318 -16.54 3.67 2.40
C SER A 318 -17.33 4.89 1.89
N LYS A 319 -16.78 6.10 2.06
CA LYS A 319 -17.40 7.36 1.61
C LYS A 319 -16.99 7.75 0.18
N ARG A 320 -16.10 6.98 -0.45
CA ARG A 320 -15.52 7.33 -1.74
C ARG A 320 -16.35 6.82 -2.90
N VAL A 321 -16.31 7.55 -4.01
CA VAL A 321 -17.04 7.29 -5.25
C VAL A 321 -16.10 7.25 -6.45
N THR A 322 -16.46 6.42 -7.44
CA THR A 322 -15.69 6.24 -8.67
C THR A 322 -16.55 6.48 -9.90
N THR A 323 -15.91 6.95 -10.99
CA THR A 323 -16.61 7.15 -12.28
C THR A 323 -16.90 5.81 -12.94
N VAL A 324 -15.92 4.91 -12.95
CA VAL A 324 -16.07 3.53 -13.41
C VAL A 324 -16.38 2.67 -12.19
N GLN A 325 -17.41 1.85 -12.27
CA GLN A 325 -17.97 1.18 -11.09
C GLN A 325 -17.00 0.14 -10.47
N GLU A 326 -16.14 -0.48 -11.29
CA GLU A 326 -15.16 -1.47 -10.85
C GLU A 326 -13.96 -0.83 -10.11
N ASP A 327 -13.68 0.45 -10.39
CA ASP A 327 -12.58 1.19 -9.75
C ASP A 327 -12.74 1.32 -8.23
N ILE A 328 -13.95 1.12 -7.70
CA ILE A 328 -14.16 1.10 -6.25
C ILE A 328 -13.34 0.00 -5.57
N ALA A 329 -13.03 -1.08 -6.30
CA ALA A 329 -12.13 -2.14 -5.86
C ALA A 329 -10.70 -1.90 -6.38
N TYR A 330 -10.53 -1.55 -7.65
CA TYR A 330 -9.18 -1.43 -8.25
C TYR A 330 -8.35 -0.31 -7.61
N SER A 331 -9.00 0.78 -7.18
CA SER A 331 -8.33 1.86 -6.45
C SER A 331 -7.77 1.45 -5.09
N LEU A 332 -8.12 0.26 -4.58
CA LEU A 332 -7.67 -0.29 -3.30
C LEU A 332 -6.57 -1.35 -3.45
N PHE A 333 -6.19 -1.75 -4.67
CA PHE A 333 -5.17 -2.78 -4.89
C PHE A 333 -3.85 -2.46 -4.17
N GLY A 334 -3.33 -1.25 -4.37
CA GLY A 334 -2.10 -0.81 -3.71
C GLY A 334 -2.25 -0.50 -2.22
N ILE A 335 -3.45 -0.17 -1.74
CA ILE A 335 -3.74 0.00 -0.29
C ILE A 335 -3.53 -1.34 0.44
N PHE A 336 -3.92 -2.44 -0.22
CA PHE A 336 -3.85 -3.78 0.33
C PHE A 336 -2.62 -4.58 -0.11
N ASP A 337 -1.72 -3.99 -0.91
CA ASP A 337 -0.59 -4.67 -1.56
C ASP A 337 -1.01 -5.95 -2.32
N ILE A 338 -2.05 -5.80 -3.14
CA ILE A 338 -2.66 -6.88 -3.92
C ILE A 338 -2.48 -6.61 -5.40
N HIS A 339 -2.05 -7.66 -6.12
CA HIS A 339 -2.00 -7.68 -7.58
C HIS A 339 -3.11 -8.58 -8.12
N LEU A 340 -4.07 -8.01 -8.83
CA LEU A 340 -5.20 -8.74 -9.41
C LEU A 340 -5.48 -8.32 -10.86
N PRO A 341 -6.08 -9.22 -11.67
CA PRO A 341 -6.56 -8.86 -13.00
C PRO A 341 -7.57 -7.71 -12.96
N VAL A 342 -7.42 -6.78 -13.90
CA VAL A 342 -8.30 -5.62 -14.10
C VAL A 342 -9.26 -5.95 -15.24
N ILE A 343 -10.55 -6.07 -14.93
CA ILE A 343 -11.57 -6.60 -15.84
C ILE A 343 -12.76 -5.63 -15.88
N TYR A 344 -12.62 -4.53 -16.63
CA TYR A 344 -13.73 -3.61 -16.85
C TYR A 344 -14.92 -4.33 -17.51
N GLY A 345 -16.11 -4.19 -16.91
CA GLY A 345 -17.33 -4.88 -17.31
C GLY A 345 -17.72 -6.08 -16.43
N GLU A 346 -16.89 -6.47 -15.45
CA GLU A 346 -17.22 -7.54 -14.51
C GLU A 346 -18.30 -7.15 -13.47
N ARG A 347 -18.68 -5.86 -13.41
CA ARG A 347 -19.59 -5.25 -12.42
C ARG A 347 -18.93 -5.01 -11.07
N LYS A 348 -19.39 -3.94 -10.38
CA LYS A 348 -18.85 -3.50 -9.08
C LYS A 348 -18.79 -4.58 -8.00
N GLN A 349 -19.82 -5.44 -7.91
CA GLN A 349 -19.90 -6.47 -6.87
C GLN A 349 -18.90 -7.61 -7.10
N SER A 350 -18.61 -7.95 -8.37
CA SER A 350 -17.58 -8.93 -8.71
C SER A 350 -16.20 -8.38 -8.39
N ALA A 351 -15.91 -7.15 -8.82
CA ALA A 351 -14.63 -6.50 -8.56
C ALA A 351 -14.33 -6.40 -7.05
N LEU A 352 -15.30 -5.91 -6.26
CA LEU A 352 -15.18 -5.83 -4.80
C LEU A 352 -15.10 -7.23 -4.16
N GLY A 353 -15.89 -8.18 -4.64
CA GLY A 353 -15.88 -9.56 -4.18
C GLY A 353 -14.52 -10.21 -4.34
N ARG A 354 -13.88 -10.06 -5.50
CA ARG A 354 -12.52 -10.57 -5.76
C ARG A 354 -11.47 -9.92 -4.86
N LEU A 355 -11.54 -8.61 -4.64
CA LEU A 355 -10.64 -7.91 -3.72
C LEU A 355 -10.76 -8.48 -2.30
N LEU A 356 -11.97 -8.52 -1.75
CA LEU A 356 -12.20 -8.99 -0.37
C LEU A 356 -11.89 -10.47 -0.22
N GLN A 357 -12.18 -11.27 -1.26
CA GLN A 357 -11.78 -12.67 -1.33
C GLN A 357 -10.25 -12.81 -1.19
N GLU A 358 -9.49 -12.01 -1.93
CA GLU A 358 -8.03 -12.06 -1.94
C GLU A 358 -7.45 -11.63 -0.58
N ILE A 359 -7.99 -10.56 0.01
CA ILE A 359 -7.63 -10.10 1.36
C ILE A 359 -7.77 -11.25 2.35
N VAL A 360 -8.95 -11.87 2.43
CA VAL A 360 -9.22 -12.96 3.38
C VAL A 360 -8.34 -14.18 3.08
N SER A 361 -8.16 -14.55 1.81
CA SER A 361 -7.45 -15.78 1.45
C SER A 361 -5.95 -15.71 1.70
N ARG A 362 -5.32 -14.55 1.46
CA ARG A 362 -3.86 -14.40 1.65
C ARG A 362 -3.48 -14.08 3.10
N SER A 363 -4.30 -13.34 3.83
CA SER A 363 -3.95 -12.88 5.18
C SER A 363 -4.66 -13.63 6.30
N GLY A 364 -5.77 -14.32 6.01
CA GLY A 364 -6.68 -14.85 7.03
C GLY A 364 -7.43 -13.77 7.81
N GLU A 365 -7.35 -12.50 7.39
CA GLU A 365 -7.96 -11.37 8.08
C GLU A 365 -9.50 -11.40 7.88
N ILE A 366 -10.23 -11.56 8.99
CA ILE A 366 -11.69 -11.71 9.02
C ILE A 366 -12.47 -10.44 9.35
N THR A 367 -11.83 -9.35 9.81
CA THR A 367 -12.51 -8.07 10.06
C THR A 367 -13.06 -7.46 8.77
N SER A 368 -12.51 -7.81 7.60
CA SER A 368 -13.15 -7.51 6.31
C SER A 368 -14.59 -8.05 6.19
N LEU A 369 -14.97 -9.07 6.97
CA LEU A 369 -16.34 -9.61 7.04
C LEU A 369 -17.25 -8.79 7.97
N ASP A 370 -16.72 -7.85 8.73
CA ASP A 370 -17.49 -6.92 9.57
C ASP A 370 -18.10 -5.81 8.70
N TRP A 371 -19.34 -5.98 8.29
CA TRP A 371 -20.07 -4.98 7.50
C TRP A 371 -21.57 -5.05 7.75
N VAL A 372 -22.29 -3.98 7.41
CA VAL A 372 -23.75 -3.87 7.53
C VAL A 372 -24.45 -3.59 6.19
N GLY A 373 -25.75 -3.78 6.12
CA GLY A 373 -26.55 -3.55 4.91
C GLY A 373 -26.72 -4.84 4.10
N GLN A 374 -26.49 -4.77 2.78
CA GLN A 374 -26.85 -5.85 1.85
C GLN A 374 -25.68 -6.78 1.50
N SER A 375 -25.95 -8.07 1.45
CA SER A 375 -25.03 -9.10 0.95
C SER A 375 -24.77 -8.98 -0.55
N SER A 376 -23.54 -9.30 -0.96
CA SER A 376 -23.13 -9.41 -2.36
C SER A 376 -23.74 -10.65 -3.04
N GLU A 377 -23.98 -10.54 -4.35
CA GLU A 377 -24.25 -11.71 -5.21
C GLU A 377 -23.02 -12.62 -5.36
N PHE A 378 -21.82 -12.08 -5.12
CA PHE A 378 -20.56 -12.84 -5.20
C PHE A 378 -20.44 -13.87 -4.08
N ASN A 379 -20.71 -13.47 -2.85
CA ASN A 379 -20.78 -14.33 -1.67
C ASN A 379 -21.56 -13.61 -0.56
N SER A 380 -22.43 -14.31 0.18
CA SER A 380 -23.29 -13.65 1.17
C SER A 380 -22.54 -13.07 2.37
N CYS A 381 -21.32 -13.55 2.65
CA CYS A 381 -20.44 -13.01 3.69
C CYS A 381 -19.69 -11.75 3.26
N LEU A 382 -19.78 -11.33 2.00
CA LEU A 382 -19.21 -10.09 1.49
C LEU A 382 -20.31 -9.05 1.23
N PRO A 383 -20.05 -7.74 1.38
CA PRO A 383 -21.04 -6.72 1.15
C PRO A 383 -21.25 -6.42 -0.34
N ALA A 384 -22.45 -6.01 -0.70
CA ALA A 384 -22.79 -5.56 -2.05
C ALA A 384 -22.14 -4.20 -2.44
N SER A 385 -21.66 -3.44 -1.45
CA SER A 385 -21.12 -2.09 -1.63
C SER A 385 -20.08 -1.77 -0.57
N ILE A 386 -19.06 -0.98 -0.92
CA ILE A 386 -18.05 -0.50 0.04
C ILE A 386 -18.68 0.39 1.14
N THR A 387 -19.82 1.02 0.85
CA THR A 387 -20.55 1.88 1.80
C THR A 387 -21.02 1.11 3.03
N SER A 388 -21.12 -0.22 2.95
CA SER A 388 -21.41 -1.12 4.08
C SER A 388 -20.38 -1.07 5.20
N TYR A 389 -19.20 -0.50 4.95
CA TYR A 389 -18.14 -0.27 5.93
C TYR A 389 -18.20 1.11 6.60
N ALA A 390 -19.15 1.98 6.24
CA ALA A 390 -19.20 3.36 6.77
C ALA A 390 -19.47 3.44 8.28
N THR A 391 -20.21 2.47 8.82
CA THR A 391 -20.43 2.35 10.26
C THR A 391 -19.09 2.04 10.94
N PRO A 392 -18.76 2.72 12.06
CA PRO A 392 -17.58 2.36 12.84
C PRO A 392 -17.59 0.88 13.24
N PRO A 393 -16.41 0.23 13.31
CA PRO A 393 -16.32 -1.11 13.87
C PRO A 393 -16.91 -1.12 15.28
N CYS A 394 -17.48 -2.25 15.69
CA CYS A 394 -18.02 -2.39 17.03
C CYS A 394 -16.89 -2.15 18.04
N SER A 395 -16.93 -1.06 18.80
CA SER A 395 -16.00 -0.81 19.91
C SER A 395 -16.32 -1.83 21.01
N LEU A 396 -15.65 -2.98 20.95
CA LEU A 396 -15.61 -3.92 22.04
C LEU A 396 -14.67 -3.31 23.09
N SER A 397 -15.11 -3.24 24.34
CA SER A 397 -14.27 -2.76 25.43
C SER A 397 -13.04 -3.67 25.54
N SER A 398 -11.89 -3.21 25.07
CA SER A 398 -10.61 -3.88 25.29
C SER A 398 -10.32 -3.84 26.78
N LEU A 399 -10.24 -5.01 27.42
CA LEU A 399 -9.80 -5.09 28.81
C LEU A 399 -8.35 -4.62 28.92
N SER A 400 -8.03 -3.87 29.97
CA SER A 400 -6.63 -3.58 30.29
C SER A 400 -5.89 -4.86 30.70
N GLU A 401 -4.56 -4.88 30.63
CA GLU A 401 -3.77 -6.03 31.10
C GLU A 401 -4.08 -6.38 32.57
N ASP A 402 -4.31 -5.37 33.43
CA ASP A 402 -4.69 -5.58 34.83
C ASP A 402 -6.06 -6.28 34.96
N GLU A 403 -7.02 -5.90 34.10
CA GLU A 403 -8.34 -6.52 34.05
C GLU A 403 -8.28 -7.94 33.49
N ILE A 404 -7.48 -8.18 32.44
CA ILE A 404 -7.22 -9.51 31.88
C ILE A 404 -6.60 -10.40 32.96
N GLN A 405 -5.57 -9.93 33.65
CA GLN A 405 -4.89 -10.69 34.68
C GLN A 405 -5.82 -11.03 35.85
N THR A 406 -6.67 -10.09 36.26
CA THR A 406 -7.70 -10.32 37.30
C THR A 406 -8.72 -11.37 36.86
N ALA A 407 -9.15 -11.33 35.58
CA ALA A 407 -10.08 -12.30 35.01
C ALA A 407 -9.44 -13.69 34.90
N VAL A 408 -8.17 -13.79 34.48
CA VAL A 408 -7.40 -15.04 34.44
C VAL A 408 -7.32 -15.67 35.82
N SER A 409 -6.94 -14.91 36.86
CA SER A 409 -6.89 -15.40 38.24
C SER A 409 -8.25 -15.90 38.76
N SER A 410 -9.34 -15.28 38.30
CA SER A 410 -10.70 -15.74 38.63
C SER A 410 -11.04 -17.06 37.92
N LEU A 411 -10.65 -17.21 36.66
CA LEU A 411 -10.92 -18.41 35.84
C LEU A 411 -10.11 -19.64 36.29
N GLN A 412 -8.91 -19.47 36.83
CA GLN A 412 -8.10 -20.55 37.39
C GLN A 412 -8.85 -21.39 38.44
N ASN A 413 -9.83 -20.79 39.13
CA ASN A 413 -10.62 -21.45 40.16
C ASN A 413 -11.94 -22.06 39.65
N ILE A 414 -12.31 -21.81 38.39
CA ILE A 414 -13.64 -22.12 37.82
C ILE A 414 -13.53 -23.11 36.65
N VAL A 415 -12.55 -22.93 35.77
CA VAL A 415 -12.36 -23.74 34.56
C VAL A 415 -11.25 -24.75 34.80
N ALA A 416 -11.45 -25.99 34.34
CA ALA A 416 -10.37 -26.98 34.32
C ALA A 416 -9.31 -26.50 33.32
N VAL A 417 -8.09 -26.21 33.81
CA VAL A 417 -6.96 -25.71 33.00
C VAL A 417 -6.73 -26.62 31.79
N ASP A 418 -6.86 -27.94 31.96
CA ASP A 418 -6.75 -28.93 30.89
C ASP A 418 -7.76 -28.68 29.75
N SER A 419 -9.02 -28.34 30.06
CA SER A 419 -10.04 -28.04 29.05
C SER A 419 -9.77 -26.73 28.31
N ALA A 420 -9.16 -25.75 28.98
CA ALA A 420 -8.74 -24.50 28.32
C ALA A 420 -7.56 -24.76 27.36
N SER A 421 -6.62 -25.62 27.76
CA SER A 421 -5.50 -26.04 26.92
C SER A 421 -5.97 -26.86 25.70
N GLU A 422 -6.88 -27.83 25.89
CA GLU A 422 -7.47 -28.58 24.76
C GLU A 422 -8.17 -27.66 23.74
N LEU A 423 -8.90 -26.66 24.24
CA LEU A 423 -9.54 -25.66 23.39
C LEU A 423 -8.52 -24.80 22.66
N TYR A 424 -7.47 -24.37 23.35
CA TYR A 424 -6.37 -23.59 22.78
C TYR A 424 -5.68 -24.36 21.65
N ASP A 425 -5.28 -25.61 21.90
CA ASP A 425 -4.62 -26.47 20.89
C ASP A 425 -5.52 -26.68 19.67
N LEU A 426 -6.82 -26.89 19.86
CA LEU A 426 -7.77 -27.05 18.77
C LEU A 426 -7.90 -25.77 17.92
N LEU A 427 -7.95 -24.61 18.57
CA LEU A 427 -8.11 -23.31 17.92
C LEU A 427 -6.81 -22.84 17.25
N GLU A 428 -5.65 -23.14 17.83
CA GLU A 428 -4.35 -22.89 17.23
C GLU A 428 -4.14 -23.69 15.94
N ASN A 429 -4.62 -24.94 15.92
CA ASN A 429 -4.53 -25.83 14.76
C ASN A 429 -5.65 -25.64 13.72
N MET A 430 -6.56 -24.68 13.93
CA MET A 430 -7.58 -24.38 12.92
C MET A 430 -6.97 -23.72 11.69
N ASN A 431 -7.42 -24.17 10.52
CA ASN A 431 -7.04 -23.55 9.24
C ASN A 431 -7.46 -22.07 9.21
N THR A 432 -6.77 -21.27 8.41
CA THR A 432 -7.21 -19.91 8.10
C THR A 432 -8.50 -19.94 7.27
N PRO A 433 -9.32 -18.87 7.32
CA PRO A 433 -10.45 -18.71 6.41
C PRO A 433 -9.97 -18.80 4.96
N LEU A 434 -10.72 -19.54 4.14
CA LEU A 434 -10.35 -19.82 2.76
C LEU A 434 -11.52 -19.54 1.85
N PHE A 435 -11.30 -18.76 0.81
CA PHE A 435 -12.23 -18.68 -0.30
C PHE A 435 -11.80 -19.58 -1.45
N ALA A 436 -12.75 -20.34 -1.97
CA ALA A 436 -12.56 -21.11 -3.21
C ALA A 436 -13.87 -21.10 -4.00
N ASN A 437 -13.80 -20.80 -5.30
CA ASN A 437 -14.97 -20.76 -6.19
C ASN A 437 -16.12 -19.88 -5.65
N CYS A 438 -15.80 -18.69 -5.12
CA CYS A 438 -16.75 -17.78 -4.48
C CYS A 438 -17.45 -18.34 -3.22
N ARG A 439 -16.90 -19.40 -2.60
CA ARG A 439 -17.39 -19.99 -1.36
C ARG A 439 -16.39 -19.74 -0.25
N LEU A 440 -16.87 -19.28 0.91
CA LEU A 440 -16.05 -19.05 2.09
C LEU A 440 -16.12 -20.28 3.01
N ARG A 441 -14.98 -20.91 3.25
CA ARG A 441 -14.77 -21.82 4.39
C ARG A 441 -14.35 -20.99 5.58
N LEU A 442 -15.27 -20.84 6.53
CA LEU A 442 -15.07 -20.03 7.73
C LEU A 442 -14.92 -20.92 8.97
N PRO A 443 -13.71 -21.04 9.53
CA PRO A 443 -13.52 -21.51 10.89
C PRO A 443 -14.18 -20.54 11.87
N CYS A 444 -15.02 -21.05 12.77
CA CYS A 444 -15.80 -20.24 13.69
C CYS A 444 -16.26 -21.00 14.93
N ILE A 445 -16.71 -20.26 15.93
CA ILE A 445 -17.46 -20.79 17.08
C ILE A 445 -18.95 -20.54 16.82
N ALA A 446 -19.72 -21.61 16.68
CA ALA A 446 -21.11 -21.56 16.22
C ALA A 446 -22.11 -21.82 17.36
N PHE A 447 -22.94 -20.81 17.65
CA PHE A 447 -23.99 -20.86 18.65
C PHE A 447 -25.35 -21.10 17.99
N ARG A 448 -26.00 -22.23 18.31
CA ARG A 448 -27.27 -22.61 17.69
C ARG A 448 -28.39 -21.66 18.14
N VAL A 449 -29.08 -21.06 17.18
CA VAL A 449 -30.25 -20.23 17.45
C VAL A 449 -31.46 -21.11 17.78
N THR A 450 -32.12 -20.83 18.90
CA THR A 450 -33.25 -21.61 19.41
C THR A 450 -34.59 -20.89 19.33
N GLU A 451 -34.57 -19.57 19.16
CA GLU A 451 -35.77 -18.75 19.00
C GLU A 451 -35.49 -17.52 18.13
N VAL A 452 -36.41 -17.27 17.19
CA VAL A 452 -36.48 -16.03 16.41
C VAL A 452 -37.93 -15.55 16.45
N LYS A 453 -38.16 -14.36 17.00
CA LYS A 453 -39.49 -13.75 17.10
C LYS A 453 -39.48 -12.32 16.58
N ARG A 454 -40.39 -12.01 15.66
CA ARG A 454 -40.56 -10.64 15.17
C ARG A 454 -41.15 -9.76 16.27
N ARG A 455 -40.54 -8.61 16.53
CA ARG A 455 -41.12 -7.59 17.41
C ARG A 455 -42.01 -6.66 16.59
N ARG A 456 -43.15 -6.25 17.15
CA ARG A 456 -43.95 -5.17 16.56
C ARG A 456 -43.24 -3.85 16.87
N GLY A 457 -42.78 -3.17 15.83
CA GLY A 457 -42.14 -1.85 15.90
C GLY A 457 -42.48 -1.05 14.64
N ASP A 458 -42.37 0.27 14.75
CA ASP A 458 -42.80 1.28 13.77
C ASP A 458 -41.72 1.62 12.71
N ALA A 459 -40.72 0.75 12.53
CA ALA A 459 -39.52 1.05 11.73
C ALA A 459 -39.58 0.48 10.31
N ALA A 460 -38.83 1.11 9.40
CA ALA A 460 -38.65 0.68 8.00
C ALA A 460 -38.07 -0.76 7.86
N HIS A 461 -37.35 -1.24 8.88
CA HIS A 461 -36.70 -2.55 8.91
C HIS A 461 -37.37 -3.47 9.95
N SER A 462 -37.32 -4.79 9.72
CA SER A 462 -37.93 -5.75 10.64
C SER A 462 -37.00 -6.08 11.80
N THR A 463 -37.42 -5.78 13.03
CA THR A 463 -36.68 -6.15 14.25
C THR A 463 -37.07 -7.53 14.75
N TYR A 464 -36.07 -8.37 15.04
CA TYR A 464 -36.24 -9.72 15.57
C TYR A 464 -35.52 -9.86 16.92
N GLY A 465 -36.21 -10.44 17.90
CA GLY A 465 -35.58 -10.97 19.10
C GLY A 465 -35.00 -12.36 18.80
N VAL A 466 -33.73 -12.57 19.10
CA VAL A 466 -32.99 -13.79 18.80
C VAL A 466 -32.41 -14.37 20.10
N LYS A 467 -32.60 -15.67 20.30
CA LYS A 467 -31.99 -16.43 21.40
C LYS A 467 -31.15 -17.55 20.84
N ALA A 468 -29.93 -17.70 21.35
CA ALA A 468 -29.04 -18.80 21.02
C ALA A 468 -28.52 -19.49 22.28
N ASP A 469 -28.18 -20.76 22.15
CA ASP A 469 -27.55 -21.53 23.22
C ASP A 469 -26.19 -20.90 23.56
N GLY A 470 -25.88 -20.74 24.86
CA GLY A 470 -24.64 -20.10 25.33
C GLY A 470 -24.56 -18.56 25.25
N LEU A 471 -25.46 -17.90 24.51
CA LEU A 471 -25.45 -16.43 24.34
C LEU A 471 -26.57 -15.74 25.12
N ARG A 472 -26.35 -14.48 25.51
CA ARG A 472 -27.39 -13.59 26.04
C ARG A 472 -28.40 -13.25 24.92
N ASP A 473 -29.64 -12.99 25.31
CA ASP A 473 -30.70 -12.62 24.36
C ASP A 473 -30.33 -11.29 23.66
N LEU A 474 -30.48 -11.24 22.34
CA LEU A 474 -30.13 -10.05 21.56
C LEU A 474 -31.20 -9.70 20.52
N GLN A 475 -31.03 -8.55 19.87
CA GLN A 475 -31.93 -8.05 18.84
C GLN A 475 -31.17 -7.82 17.55
N ILE A 476 -31.80 -8.15 16.42
CA ILE A 476 -31.25 -7.97 15.08
C ILE A 476 -32.27 -7.22 14.24
N THR A 477 -31.79 -6.33 13.39
CA THR A 477 -32.57 -5.63 12.36
C THR A 477 -32.15 -6.11 10.98
N THR A 478 -33.11 -6.51 10.17
CA THR A 478 -32.84 -6.95 8.81
C THR A 478 -34.02 -6.66 7.91
N ASP A 479 -33.74 -6.40 6.62
CA ASP A 479 -34.73 -6.37 5.55
C ASP A 479 -35.21 -7.77 5.14
N GLU A 480 -34.45 -8.82 5.48
CA GLU A 480 -34.82 -10.19 5.18
C GLU A 480 -35.95 -10.68 6.10
N THR A 481 -36.97 -11.31 5.52
CA THR A 481 -38.05 -11.89 6.31
C THR A 481 -37.60 -13.22 6.91
N LEU A 482 -37.25 -13.21 8.20
CA LEU A 482 -36.86 -14.41 8.94
C LEU A 482 -38.06 -15.27 9.33
N ILE A 483 -37.90 -16.58 9.17
CA ILE A 483 -38.86 -17.58 9.66
C ILE A 483 -38.91 -17.49 11.18
N GLN A 484 -40.10 -17.30 11.74
CA GLN A 484 -40.29 -17.24 13.19
C GLN A 484 -40.43 -18.65 13.77
N PHE A 485 -39.66 -18.94 14.82
CA PHE A 485 -39.69 -20.24 15.47
C PHE A 485 -39.29 -20.13 16.95
N SER A 486 -39.59 -21.18 17.70
CA SER A 486 -39.16 -21.34 19.09
C SER A 486 -39.01 -22.83 19.41
N ARG A 487 -38.48 -23.18 20.59
CA ARG A 487 -38.44 -24.58 21.04
C ARG A 487 -39.82 -25.26 21.06
N ALA A 488 -40.90 -24.50 21.25
CA ALA A 488 -42.28 -25.00 21.21
C ALA A 488 -42.85 -25.10 19.78
N LYS A 489 -42.27 -24.39 18.81
CA LYS A 489 -42.66 -24.38 17.39
C LYS A 489 -41.39 -24.45 16.53
N PRO A 490 -40.81 -25.66 16.35
CA PRO A 490 -39.54 -25.81 15.67
C PRO A 490 -39.67 -25.53 14.17
N THR A 491 -38.58 -25.03 13.59
CA THR A 491 -38.41 -24.86 12.14
C THR A 491 -37.56 -25.99 11.58
N ARG A 492 -37.69 -26.25 10.27
CA ARG A 492 -36.78 -27.15 9.53
C ARG A 492 -35.45 -26.47 9.19
N GLN A 493 -35.40 -25.14 9.15
CA GLN A 493 -34.22 -24.38 8.81
C GLN A 493 -33.35 -24.10 10.04
N THR A 494 -32.08 -24.49 10.01
CA THR A 494 -31.16 -24.22 11.12
C THR A 494 -30.55 -22.83 10.99
N PHE A 495 -30.42 -22.12 12.10
CA PHE A 495 -29.74 -20.82 12.19
C PHE A 495 -28.62 -20.88 13.23
N PHE A 496 -27.51 -20.22 12.92
CA PHE A 496 -26.37 -20.06 13.82
C PHE A 496 -26.01 -18.58 13.97
N LEU A 497 -25.69 -18.18 15.19
CA LEU A 497 -24.86 -17.00 15.42
C LEU A 497 -23.42 -17.48 15.53
N VAL A 498 -22.54 -16.98 14.67
CA VAL A 498 -21.16 -17.43 14.64
C VAL A 498 -20.21 -16.31 15.04
N ARG A 499 -19.18 -16.66 15.81
CA ARG A 499 -17.98 -15.85 16.02
C ARG A 499 -16.93 -16.34 15.01
N PRO A 500 -16.64 -15.58 13.94
CA PRO A 500 -15.51 -15.88 13.07
C PRO A 500 -14.23 -16.06 13.89
N TRP A 501 -13.42 -17.08 13.58
CA TRP A 501 -12.19 -17.35 14.33
C TRP A 501 -11.09 -16.35 13.95
N ASP A 502 -10.55 -15.64 14.95
CA ASP A 502 -9.45 -14.68 14.79
C ASP A 502 -8.21 -15.22 15.47
N ARG A 503 -7.18 -15.54 14.67
CA ARG A 503 -5.91 -16.08 15.20
C ARG A 503 -5.15 -15.07 16.06
N ARG A 504 -5.41 -13.77 15.90
CA ARG A 504 -4.78 -12.71 16.72
C ARG A 504 -5.12 -12.83 18.21
N LEU A 505 -6.22 -13.50 18.56
CA LEU A 505 -6.62 -13.76 19.95
C LEU A 505 -5.69 -14.73 20.69
N LEU A 506 -4.75 -15.39 19.99
CA LEU A 506 -3.75 -16.27 20.60
C LEU A 506 -2.54 -15.53 21.18
N GLU A 507 -2.45 -14.21 20.97
CA GLU A 507 -1.32 -13.38 21.44
C GLU A 507 0.05 -13.97 21.04
N LEU A 508 0.14 -14.57 19.85
CA LEU A 508 1.39 -15.15 19.31
C LEU A 508 2.38 -14.03 18.92
N PRO A 509 3.70 -14.24 19.07
CA PRO A 509 4.69 -13.32 18.51
C PRO A 509 4.47 -13.16 17.00
N ASP A 510 4.49 -11.93 16.52
CA ASP A 510 4.25 -11.56 15.13
C ASP A 510 5.44 -12.05 14.26
N PHE A 511 5.35 -13.26 13.70
CA PHE A 511 6.36 -13.81 12.78
C PHE A 511 6.07 -13.51 11.30
N ALA A 512 5.04 -12.70 11.01
CA ALA A 512 4.54 -12.49 9.66
C ALA A 512 4.59 -11.02 9.26
N ASP A 513 5.78 -10.43 9.22
CA ASP A 513 6.11 -9.30 8.34
C ASP A 513 7.62 -9.18 8.01
N ASP A 514 8.43 -10.23 8.24
CA ASP A 514 9.79 -10.32 7.68
C ASP A 514 9.75 -10.79 6.22
N ALA A 515 9.11 -9.99 5.36
CA ALA A 515 9.37 -10.00 3.94
C ALA A 515 10.36 -8.84 3.64
N GLU A 516 11.64 -9.20 3.68
CA GLU A 516 12.80 -8.43 3.16
C GLU A 516 12.91 -6.96 3.60
N SER A 517 13.34 -6.76 4.85
CA SER A 517 14.30 -5.70 5.13
C SER A 517 15.69 -6.33 5.26
N VAL A 518 16.53 -6.11 4.26
CA VAL A 518 17.96 -6.43 4.34
C VAL A 518 18.61 -5.26 5.04
N GLU A 519 18.79 -5.35 6.37
CA GLU A 519 19.81 -4.61 7.10
C GLU A 519 20.03 -5.22 8.49
N ASP A 520 21.31 -5.54 8.75
CA ASP A 520 21.96 -5.82 10.04
C ASP A 520 21.72 -7.18 10.75
N TRP A 521 22.52 -8.17 10.36
CA TRP A 521 22.84 -9.34 11.18
C TRP A 521 24.07 -9.04 12.04
N SER A 522 23.88 -8.82 13.35
CA SER A 522 24.94 -8.97 14.34
C SER A 522 24.61 -10.12 15.29
N GLU A 523 25.37 -11.21 15.17
CA GLU A 523 25.35 -12.35 16.08
C GLU A 523 25.78 -11.94 17.49
N SER A 524 25.07 -12.47 18.49
CA SER A 524 25.64 -12.67 19.83
C SER A 524 25.20 -14.02 20.38
N GLU A 525 26.15 -14.94 20.45
CA GLU A 525 26.05 -16.18 21.22
C GLU A 525 26.05 -15.91 22.72
N SER A 526 25.18 -16.57 23.48
CA SER A 526 25.49 -16.99 24.85
C SER A 526 24.66 -18.21 25.28
N SER A 527 25.37 -19.20 25.78
CA SER A 527 24.99 -20.51 26.34
C SER A 527 24.20 -20.46 27.66
N ASN A 528 23.30 -21.43 27.92
CA ASN A 528 23.52 -22.51 28.91
C ASN A 528 22.28 -23.41 29.15
N ASP A 529 22.59 -24.69 29.38
CA ASP A 529 21.74 -25.81 29.83
C ASP A 529 20.89 -25.53 31.09
N SER A 530 19.57 -25.81 31.03
CA SER A 530 18.72 -26.21 32.17
C SER A 530 17.46 -26.97 31.70
N LEU A 531 17.62 -28.24 31.34
CA LEU A 531 16.55 -29.12 30.79
C LEU A 531 15.50 -29.59 31.84
N GLY A 532 15.32 -28.88 32.95
CA GLY A 532 14.34 -29.24 33.99
C GLY A 532 13.46 -28.09 34.49
N GLU A 533 13.90 -26.85 34.36
CA GLU A 533 13.10 -25.65 34.69
C GLU A 533 12.42 -25.05 33.46
N GLU A 534 12.95 -25.29 32.25
CA GLU A 534 12.34 -24.84 30.99
C GLU A 534 10.97 -25.49 30.76
N GLU A 535 10.80 -26.80 30.93
CA GLU A 535 9.50 -27.48 30.70
C GLU A 535 8.39 -27.00 31.64
N LEU A 536 8.70 -26.75 32.91
CA LEU A 536 7.75 -26.21 33.89
C LEU A 536 7.40 -24.74 33.60
N SER A 537 8.36 -23.95 33.10
CA SER A 537 8.13 -22.57 32.68
C SER A 537 7.28 -22.49 31.41
N VAL A 538 7.53 -23.37 30.43
CA VAL A 538 6.80 -23.45 29.16
C VAL A 538 5.35 -23.92 29.39
N LEU A 539 5.13 -24.93 30.25
CA LEU A 539 3.77 -25.35 30.62
C LEU A 539 3.00 -24.25 31.37
N SER A 540 3.69 -23.49 32.24
CA SER A 540 3.09 -22.34 32.92
C SER A 540 2.69 -21.23 31.95
N GLU A 541 3.51 -20.98 30.93
CA GLU A 541 3.25 -20.01 29.88
C GLU A 541 2.06 -20.42 28.99
N VAL A 542 2.01 -21.69 28.54
CA VAL A 542 0.89 -22.22 27.75
C VAL A 542 -0.42 -22.16 28.53
N HIS A 543 -0.43 -22.53 29.81
CA HIS A 543 -1.62 -22.41 30.67
C HIS A 543 -2.07 -20.96 30.87
N SER A 544 -1.12 -20.03 30.97
CA SER A 544 -1.45 -18.59 31.03
C SER A 544 -2.13 -18.13 29.74
N ARG A 545 -1.57 -18.51 28.59
CA ARG A 545 -2.11 -18.16 27.26
C ARG A 545 -3.47 -18.78 26.99
N SER A 546 -3.71 -20.02 27.39
CA SER A 546 -5.01 -20.69 27.23
C SER A 546 -6.11 -20.03 28.07
N LEU A 547 -5.79 -19.59 29.29
CA LEU A 547 -6.73 -18.86 30.14
C LEU A 547 -6.98 -17.43 29.64
N ARG A 548 -5.96 -16.74 29.12
CA ARG A 548 -6.13 -15.44 28.45
C ARG A 548 -7.05 -15.54 27.24
N LEU A 549 -6.88 -16.57 26.41
CA LEU A 549 -7.79 -16.87 25.30
C LEU A 549 -9.24 -17.04 25.79
N MET A 550 -9.46 -17.75 26.90
CA MET A 550 -10.80 -17.90 27.48
C MET A 550 -11.43 -16.57 27.91
N VAL A 551 -10.64 -15.64 28.45
CA VAL A 551 -11.10 -14.28 28.78
C VAL A 551 -11.58 -13.56 27.51
N HIS A 552 -10.76 -13.55 26.45
CA HIS A 552 -11.10 -12.94 25.16
C HIS A 552 -12.32 -13.59 24.50
N LEU A 553 -12.46 -14.91 24.63
CA LEU A 553 -13.60 -15.65 24.11
C LEU A 553 -14.89 -15.34 24.88
N GLY A 554 -14.79 -14.99 26.16
CA GLY A 554 -15.92 -14.58 27.01
C GLY A 554 -16.43 -13.15 26.77
N GLN A 555 -15.65 -12.29 26.10
CA GLN A 555 -16.07 -10.92 25.79
C GLN A 555 -17.19 -10.86 24.75
N ALA A 556 -17.82 -9.69 24.63
CA ALA A 556 -18.71 -9.41 23.51
C ALA A 556 -17.93 -9.54 22.19
N PHE A 557 -18.63 -9.94 21.13
CA PHE A 557 -18.03 -10.09 19.81
C PHE A 557 -19.03 -9.70 18.73
N ASN A 558 -18.51 -9.37 17.54
CA ASN A 558 -19.33 -9.17 16.37
C ASN A 558 -19.68 -10.52 15.74
N ALA A 559 -20.97 -10.82 15.69
CA ALA A 559 -21.49 -12.11 15.26
C ALA A 559 -22.03 -12.03 13.82
N LEU A 560 -21.91 -13.14 13.09
CA LEU A 560 -22.62 -13.31 11.82
C LEU A 560 -23.84 -14.21 12.05
N LEU A 561 -25.01 -13.80 11.57
CA LEU A 561 -26.19 -14.66 11.54
C LEU A 561 -26.18 -15.48 10.26
N LEU A 562 -26.07 -16.80 10.37
CA LEU A 562 -26.05 -17.73 9.25
C LEU A 562 -27.32 -18.57 9.22
N ALA A 563 -27.94 -18.65 8.05
CA ALA A 563 -29.09 -19.50 7.77
C ALA A 563 -28.65 -20.68 6.90
N GLN A 564 -28.96 -21.91 7.35
CA GLN A 564 -28.70 -23.11 6.58
C GLN A 564 -29.62 -23.14 5.35
N GLN A 565 -29.03 -23.33 4.17
CA GLN A 565 -29.77 -23.46 2.90
C GLN A 565 -29.99 -24.94 2.56
N ARG A 566 -28.90 -25.71 2.57
CA ARG A 566 -28.85 -27.15 2.33
C ARG A 566 -27.93 -27.80 3.37
N VAL A 567 -27.91 -29.13 3.42
CA VAL A 567 -27.01 -29.84 4.34
C VAL A 567 -25.57 -29.41 4.04
N GLY A 568 -24.92 -28.80 5.04
CA GLY A 568 -23.54 -28.31 4.94
C GLY A 568 -23.37 -26.90 4.35
N GLU A 569 -24.39 -26.28 3.76
CA GLU A 569 -24.26 -24.97 3.08
C GLU A 569 -25.05 -23.87 3.79
N TYR A 570 -24.39 -22.75 4.06
CA TYR A 570 -24.94 -21.62 4.80
C TYR A 570 -24.95 -20.36 3.95
N LYS A 571 -25.86 -19.45 4.29
CA LYS A 571 -25.91 -18.10 3.75
C LYS A 571 -25.95 -17.12 4.92
N ARG A 572 -25.15 -16.07 4.89
CA ARG A 572 -25.27 -14.96 5.83
C ARG A 572 -26.58 -14.22 5.60
N VAL A 573 -27.29 -13.97 6.69
CA VAL A 573 -28.42 -13.04 6.74
C VAL A 573 -27.86 -11.64 6.90
N ALA A 574 -28.19 -10.75 5.98
CA ALA A 574 -27.74 -9.37 6.03
C ALA A 574 -28.41 -8.63 7.21
N SER A 575 -27.71 -7.67 7.82
CA SER A 575 -28.19 -6.91 8.97
C SER A 575 -27.89 -5.44 8.80
N ASP A 576 -28.82 -4.56 9.17
CA ASP A 576 -28.68 -3.11 9.00
C ASP A 576 -27.73 -2.49 10.05
N HIS A 577 -27.48 -3.22 11.14
CA HIS A 577 -26.59 -2.84 12.22
C HIS A 577 -25.67 -4.01 12.59
N ASN A 578 -24.54 -3.71 13.24
CA ASN A 578 -23.64 -4.73 13.78
C ASN A 578 -24.39 -5.64 14.75
N ILE A 579 -24.16 -6.95 14.66
CA ILE A 579 -24.78 -7.92 15.56
C ILE A 579 -23.80 -8.19 16.69
N THR A 580 -23.94 -7.48 17.80
CA THR A 580 -23.10 -7.72 18.97
C THR A 580 -23.70 -8.84 19.82
N ALA A 581 -22.97 -9.95 19.96
CA ALA A 581 -23.32 -11.07 20.82
C ALA A 581 -22.44 -11.08 22.07
N GLN A 582 -22.99 -11.57 23.18
CA GLN A 582 -22.29 -11.70 24.46
C GLN A 582 -22.52 -13.10 25.02
N VAL A 583 -21.42 -13.77 25.39
CA VAL A 583 -21.48 -15.10 26.03
C VAL A 583 -22.09 -14.96 27.43
N LYS A 584 -22.94 -15.93 27.82
CA LYS A 584 -23.57 -15.95 29.16
C LYS A 584 -22.55 -16.21 30.27
N ASP A 585 -21.70 -17.21 30.05
CA ASP A 585 -20.67 -17.71 30.96
C ASP A 585 -19.54 -18.34 30.12
N THR A 586 -18.29 -18.21 30.54
CA THR A 586 -17.12 -18.78 29.82
C THR A 586 -17.23 -20.29 29.67
N ALA A 587 -17.88 -20.98 30.61
CA ALA A 587 -18.19 -22.41 30.51
C ALA A 587 -19.17 -22.76 29.35
N SER A 588 -19.81 -21.77 28.73
CA SER A 588 -20.68 -21.98 27.56
C SER A 588 -19.90 -22.17 26.26
N ILE A 589 -18.57 -21.97 26.29
CA ILE A 589 -17.68 -22.11 25.14
C ILE A 589 -17.15 -23.54 25.13
N ASP A 590 -17.94 -24.43 24.54
CA ASP A 590 -17.61 -25.84 24.38
C ASP A 590 -16.84 -26.07 23.07
N ILE A 591 -15.85 -26.98 23.10
CA ILE A 591 -15.16 -27.53 21.94
C ILE A 591 -16.17 -27.99 20.86
N MET A 592 -17.33 -28.51 21.27
CA MET A 592 -18.41 -28.95 20.36
C MET A 592 -19.03 -27.82 19.51
N ASN A 593 -18.78 -26.55 19.86
CA ASN A 593 -19.23 -25.39 19.11
C ASN A 593 -18.26 -25.00 17.99
N ILE A 594 -17.03 -25.51 18.00
CA ILE A 594 -16.02 -25.19 16.98
C ILE A 594 -16.38 -25.91 15.67
N ARG A 595 -16.50 -25.14 14.59
CA ARG A 595 -16.91 -25.62 13.28
C ARG A 595 -16.20 -24.87 12.17
N THR A 596 -15.99 -25.55 11.05
CA THR A 596 -15.73 -24.91 9.77
C THR A 596 -17.00 -24.96 8.94
N LEU A 597 -17.53 -23.80 8.57
CA LEU A 597 -18.77 -23.69 7.80
C LEU A 597 -18.50 -23.24 6.38
N ASP A 598 -19.16 -23.87 5.41
CA ASP A 598 -19.16 -23.46 4.01
C ASP A 598 -20.28 -22.43 3.77
N ILE A 599 -19.91 -21.21 3.41
CA ILE A 599 -20.81 -20.08 3.22
C ILE A 599 -20.83 -19.68 1.75
N LEU A 600 -22.05 -19.63 1.19
CA LEU A 600 -22.36 -19.28 -0.19
C LEU A 600 -22.47 -17.77 -0.40
#